data_AF-A0A5M4D5R1-F1
#
_entry.id   AF-A0A5M4D5R1-F1
#
_cell.length_a   1.000
_cell.length_b   1.000
_cell.length_c   1.000
_cell.angle_alpha   90.00
_cell.angle_beta   90.00
_cell.angle_gamma   90.00
#
_symmetry.space_group_name_H-M   'P 1'
#
loop_
_entity.id
_entity.type
_entity.pdbx_description
1 polymer ?
#
loop_
_entity_poly.entity_id
_entity_poly.type
_entity_poly.pdbx_seq_one_letter_code
_entity_poly.pdbx_strand_id
1 'polypeptide(L)' 'MTTARDNAINRIAREALGLETLETRRMDSLDFHDLAVWTIKDALERAYEAGRKSAPPTRTTCPACSRDIEIRPL' A
#
# COMPACT_ATOMS: atom_id res chain seq x y z
N MET A 1 -13.78 1.31 11.73
CA MET A 1 -13.48 2.25 10.63
C MET A 1 -12.26 1.72 9.91
N THR A 2 -12.34 1.44 8.61
CA THR A 2 -11.18 1.03 7.82
C THR A 2 -10.26 2.22 7.58
N THR A 3 -8.96 2.04 7.79
CA THR A 3 -7.98 3.10 7.59
C THR A 3 -7.68 3.29 6.09
N ALA A 4 -7.06 4.42 5.72
CA ALA A 4 -6.57 4.62 4.35
C ALA A 4 -5.61 3.50 3.90
N ARG A 5 -4.80 3.00 4.84
CA ARG A 5 -3.93 1.83 4.65
C ARG A 5 -4.75 0.58 4.30
N ASP A 6 -5.78 0.26 5.08
CA ASP A 6 -6.57 -0.96 4.86
C ASP A 6 -7.33 -0.89 3.52
N ASN A 7 -7.84 0.28 3.16
CA ASN A 7 -8.49 0.50 1.86
C ASN A 7 -7.52 0.27 0.70
N ALA A 8 -6.26 0.73 0.81
CA ALA A 8 -5.25 0.50 -0.21
C ALA A 8 -4.87 -0.98 -0.33
N ILE A 9 -4.67 -1.66 0.81
CA ILE A 9 -4.34 -3.08 0.85
C ILE A 9 -5.46 -3.93 0.25
N ASN A 10 -6.71 -3.70 0.66
CA ASN A 10 -7.86 -4.47 0.16
C ASN A 10 -8.10 -4.24 -1.34
N ARG A 11 -7.84 -3.03 -1.84
CA ARG A 11 -7.89 -2.76 -3.28
C ARG A 11 -6.82 -3.55 -4.04
N ILE A 12 -5.57 -3.56 -3.54
CA ILE A 12 -4.46 -4.30 -4.16
C ILE A 12 -4.74 -5.80 -4.16
N ALA A 13 -5.24 -6.35 -3.05
CA ALA A 13 -5.61 -7.76 -2.96
C ALA A 13 -6.63 -8.15 -4.05
N ARG A 14 -7.64 -7.31 -4.27
CA ARG A 14 -8.67 -7.55 -5.28
C ARG A 14 -8.14 -7.41 -6.71
N GLU A 15 -7.37 -6.36 -6.98
CA GLU A 15 -6.91 -6.03 -8.34
C GLU A 15 -5.73 -6.88 -8.80
N ALA A 16 -4.75 -7.13 -7.93
CA ALA A 16 -3.51 -7.83 -8.28
C ALA A 16 -3.55 -9.33 -7.97
N LEU A 17 -4.21 -9.71 -6.86
CA LEU A 17 -4.27 -11.13 -6.42
C LEU A 17 -5.61 -11.80 -6.72
N GLY A 18 -6.66 -11.04 -7.11
CA GLY A 18 -8.00 -11.58 -7.33
C GLY A 18 -8.71 -12.02 -6.04
N LEU A 19 -8.24 -11.59 -4.87
CA LEU A 19 -8.79 -11.97 -3.58
C LEU A 19 -9.89 -11.00 -3.15
N GLU A 20 -11.06 -11.54 -2.79
CA GLU A 20 -12.19 -10.74 -2.30
C GLU A 20 -11.87 -10.06 -0.96
N THR A 21 -11.19 -10.78 -0.07
CA THR A 21 -10.84 -10.36 1.28
C THR A 21 -9.51 -10.96 1.71
N LEU A 22 -8.81 -10.29 2.64
CA LEU A 22 -7.65 -10.82 3.34
C LEU A 22 -7.97 -11.29 4.77
N GLU A 23 -9.24 -11.21 5.19
CA GLU A 23 -9.69 -11.72 6.47
C GLU A 23 -9.61 -13.26 6.50
N THR A 24 -9.09 -13.82 7.60
CA THR A 24 -9.05 -15.27 7.81
C THR A 24 -10.44 -15.81 8.09
N ARG A 25 -10.89 -16.78 7.30
CA ARG A 25 -12.22 -17.39 7.36
C ARG A 25 -12.25 -18.78 7.99
N ARG A 26 -11.08 -19.34 8.30
CA ARG A 26 -10.89 -20.69 8.86
C ARG A 26 -11.51 -21.78 7.99
N MET A 27 -11.36 -21.64 6.68
CA MET A 27 -11.83 -22.57 5.67
C MET A 27 -10.78 -22.65 4.56
N ASP A 28 -10.18 -23.83 4.37
CA ASP A 28 -8.99 -23.97 3.54
C ASP A 28 -9.16 -23.37 2.13
N SER A 29 -10.24 -23.71 1.43
CA SER A 29 -10.52 -23.20 0.07
C SER A 29 -10.76 -21.69 -0.01
N LEU A 30 -11.01 -21.04 1.12
CA LEU A 30 -11.24 -19.61 1.22
C LEU A 30 -9.99 -18.84 1.67
N ASP A 31 -9.07 -19.51 2.35
CA ASP A 31 -7.88 -18.91 2.98
C ASP A 31 -6.56 -19.25 2.28
N PHE A 32 -6.49 -20.38 1.56
CA PHE A 32 -5.34 -20.78 0.76
C PHE A 32 -5.61 -20.57 -0.73
N HIS A 33 -4.67 -19.90 -1.40
CA HIS A 33 -4.79 -19.54 -2.82
C HIS A 33 -3.48 -19.87 -3.55
N ASP A 34 -3.58 -20.59 -4.65
CA ASP A 34 -2.47 -20.77 -5.58
C ASP A 34 -2.35 -19.52 -6.46
N LEU A 35 -1.25 -18.77 -6.28
CA LEU A 35 -1.01 -17.51 -6.96
C LEU A 35 0.30 -17.57 -7.73
N ALA A 36 0.28 -17.02 -8.94
CA ALA A 36 1.49 -16.92 -9.73
C ALA A 36 2.47 -15.93 -9.10
N VAL A 37 3.78 -16.22 -9.17
CA VAL A 37 4.81 -15.38 -8.55
C VAL A 37 4.83 -13.95 -9.10
N TRP A 38 4.38 -13.73 -10.34
CA TRP A 38 4.28 -12.39 -10.92
C TRP A 38 3.10 -11.57 -10.38
N THR A 39 1.98 -12.19 -10.00
CA THR A 39 0.87 -11.45 -9.37
C THR A 39 1.22 -11.06 -7.94
N ILE A 40 1.93 -11.93 -7.22
CA ILE A 40 2.50 -11.63 -5.91
C ILE A 40 3.48 -10.45 -6.03
N LYS A 41 4.37 -10.46 -7.01
CA LYS A 41 5.30 -9.35 -7.27
C LYS A 41 4.56 -8.02 -7.54
N ASP A 42 3.57 -8.02 -8.44
CA ASP A 42 2.77 -6.82 -8.74
C ASP A 42 2.06 -6.27 -7.48
N ALA A 43 1.49 -7.15 -6.66
CA ALA A 43 0.86 -6.73 -5.40
C ALA A 43 1.87 -6.08 -4.43
N LEU A 44 3.07 -6.65 -4.29
CA LEU A 44 4.12 -6.10 -3.42
C LEU A 44 4.64 -4.75 -3.92
N GLU A 45 4.87 -4.59 -5.22
CA GLU A 45 5.29 -3.32 -5.83
C GLU A 45 4.23 -2.23 -5.60
N ARG A 46 2.95 -2.55 -5.84
CA ARG A 46 1.84 -1.63 -5.57
C ARG A 46 1.70 -1.27 -4.11
N ALA A 47 1.89 -2.24 -3.20
CA ALA A 47 1.81 -2.00 -1.76
C ALA A 47 2.94 -1.07 -1.29
N TYR A 48 4.16 -1.30 -1.78
CA TYR A 48 5.31 -0.44 -1.51
C TYR A 48 5.05 0.99 -1.99
N GLU A 49 4.59 1.16 -3.24
CA GLU A 49 4.25 2.48 -3.76
C GLU A 49 3.12 3.18 -3.00
N ALA A 50 2.07 2.44 -2.64
CA ALA A 50 0.96 2.98 -1.87
C ALA A 50 1.42 3.46 -0.48
N GLY A 51 2.26 2.68 0.19
CA GLY A 51 2.88 3.06 1.45
C GLY A 51 3.72 4.33 1.31
N ARG A 52 4.59 4.38 0.29
CA ARG A 52 5.43 5.54 -0.03
C ARG A 52 4.61 6.82 -0.29
N LYS A 53 3.53 6.71 -1.06
CA LYS A 53 2.61 7.82 -1.34
C LYS A 53 1.78 8.26 -0.13
N SER A 54 1.62 7.39 0.88
CA SER A 54 0.85 7.70 2.10
C SER A 54 1.63 8.55 3.10
N ALA A 55 2.95 8.66 2.97
CA ALA A 55 3.76 9.47 3.86
C ALA A 55 3.46 10.97 3.66
N PRO A 56 3.15 11.71 4.73
CA PRO A 56 2.89 13.15 4.62
C PRO A 56 4.18 13.89 4.22
N PRO A 57 4.06 15.00 3.45
CA PRO A 57 5.21 15.84 3.19
C PRO A 57 5.73 16.43 4.51
N THR A 58 7.05 16.46 4.65
CA THR A 58 7.69 17.20 5.75
C THR A 58 7.79 18.66 5.34
N ARG A 59 7.11 19.54 6.10
CA ARG A 59 7.28 20.98 5.97
C ARG A 59 8.49 21.43 6.77
N THR A 60 9.38 22.17 6.14
CA THR A 60 10.56 22.74 6.79
C THR A 60 10.95 24.05 6.12
N THR A 61 11.87 24.79 6.74
CA THR A 61 12.42 26.03 6.18
C THR A 61 13.75 25.74 5.48
N CYS A 62 13.94 26.31 4.29
CA CYS A 62 15.19 26.16 3.55
C CYS A 62 16.33 26.89 4.27
N PRO A 63 17.45 26.22 4.63
CA PRO A 63 18.54 26.86 5.35
C PRO A 63 19.30 27.91 4.52
N ALA A 64 19.16 27.90 3.19
CA ALA A 64 19.85 28.83 2.30
C ALA A 64 19.07 30.14 2.06
N CYS A 65 17.74 30.11 2.08
CA CYS A 65 16.91 31.26 1.70
C CYS A 65 15.69 31.51 2.60
N SER A 66 15.54 30.75 3.68
CA SER A 66 14.48 30.88 4.70
C SER A 66 13.04 30.78 4.21
N ARG A 67 12.81 30.30 2.98
CA ARG A 67 11.46 30.02 2.46
C ARG A 67 10.94 28.68 2.97
N ASP A 68 9.61 28.58 3.11
CA ASP A 68 8.94 27.33 3.40
C ASP A 68 9.05 26.38 2.20
N ILE A 69 9.44 25.14 2.47
CA ILE A 69 9.56 24.07 1.47
C ILE A 69 8.84 22.81 1.95
N GLU A 70 8.36 22.03 0.99
CA GLU A 70 7.78 20.71 1.22
C GLU A 70 8.73 19.63 0.67
N ILE A 71 9.18 18.74 1.55
CA ILE A 71 9.99 17.58 1.18
C ILE A 71 9.08 16.36 1.20
N ARG A 72 8.97 15.69 0.05
CA ARG A 72 8.29 14.39 -0.04
C ARG A 72 9.32 13.29 0.11
N PRO A 73 9.14 12.34 1.05
CA PRO A 73 10.02 11.19 1.13
C PRO A 73 9.96 10.42 -0.20
N LEU A 74 11.15 10.02 -0.69
CA LEU A 74 11.32 9.29 -1.95
C LEU A 74 10.76 7.88 -1.88
#